data_AF-A0A2W0BKV3-F1
#
_entry.id   AF-A0A2W0BKV3-F1
#
_cell.length_a   1.000
_cell.length_b   1.000
_cell.length_c   1.000
_cell.angle_alpha   90.00
_cell.angle_beta   90.00
_cell.angle_gamma   90.00
#
_symmetry.space_group_name_H-M   'P 1'
#
loop_
_entity.id
_entity.type
_entity.pdbx_description
1 polymer ?
#
loop_
_entity_poly.entity_id
_entity_poly.type
_entity_poly.pdbx_seq_one_letter_code
_entity_poly.pdbx_strand_id
1 'polypeptide(L)'
;MARLNTLNLNFAPRTHEGALARHVSPELQLRRSVLACLLWESQFYEDGVEIAGRIAELVPKVAAEKVAALAVEAREQMKLRHAPLLLVREMARHNAHRAPVSETLARVIQRADELAEFVAIYWKDGRVPLSGQVKKGLAAAFPKFDEYQLAKYDRGGPIKLRDVLFLCHAKPRDEAQAGLWKKLIWGRLSVPDTWEVALSSGADKREAWERLLREQKLGALALLRNLRNMREAGVNESLVLSALGSMSTARVLPFRFLAAARYAPQWEEALEQAMLKSVAKQEKLPGKTIVLVDVSGSMTAPLSRRSEMQRTDAAYGLAVLLREIGEKVAVFSFSNDLVEVPARRGFALRDAIDRSQQHGATYLGKAVEKLNQNENYDRLIVITDEQAHDTVPAPDGSRG
;
A
#
# COMPACT_ATOMS: atom_id res chain seq x y z
N MET A 1 -48.87 -5.13 34.13
CA MET A 1 -47.61 -5.49 33.44
C MET A 1 -46.68 -4.28 33.48
N ALA A 2 -45.59 -4.38 34.22
CA ALA A 2 -44.59 -3.31 34.33
C ALA A 2 -43.83 -3.16 32.99
N ARG A 3 -43.73 -1.93 32.47
CA ARG A 3 -42.84 -1.60 31.35
C ARG A 3 -41.42 -1.54 31.88
N LEU A 4 -40.58 -2.48 31.46
CA LEU A 4 -39.13 -2.41 31.63
C LEU A 4 -38.60 -1.26 30.77
N ASN A 5 -38.18 -0.17 31.41
CA ASN A 5 -37.32 0.83 30.80
C ASN A 5 -35.95 0.20 30.55
N THR A 6 -35.71 -0.28 29.33
CA THR A 6 -34.35 -0.56 28.88
C THR A 6 -33.62 0.78 28.70
N LEU A 7 -32.72 1.08 29.62
CA LEU A 7 -31.72 2.14 29.45
C LEU A 7 -30.98 1.86 28.13
N ASN A 8 -31.23 2.67 27.11
CA ASN A 8 -30.40 2.74 25.91
C ASN A 8 -29.05 3.33 26.34
N LEU A 9 -28.16 2.47 26.84
CA LEU A 9 -26.76 2.80 27.03
C LEU A 9 -26.14 2.89 25.63
N ASN A 10 -26.28 4.05 25.00
CA ASN A 10 -25.46 4.44 23.86
C ASN A 10 -24.02 4.58 24.36
N PHE A 11 -23.30 3.47 24.45
CA PHE A 11 -21.86 3.51 24.66
C PHE A 11 -21.25 4.15 23.42
N ALA A 12 -20.65 5.34 23.61
CA ALA A 12 -19.82 5.94 22.57
C ALA A 12 -18.77 4.91 22.12
N PRO A 13 -18.52 4.78 20.80
CA PRO A 13 -17.55 3.82 20.30
C PRO A 13 -16.20 4.06 20.98
N ARG A 14 -15.49 3.00 21.34
CA ARG A 14 -14.18 3.07 21.99
C ARG A 14 -13.11 2.43 21.11
N THR A 15 -11.85 2.87 21.26
CA THR A 15 -10.69 2.15 20.72
C THR A 15 -10.55 0.80 21.43
N HIS A 16 -9.73 -0.11 20.88
CA HIS A 16 -9.48 -1.40 21.54
C HIS A 16 -8.92 -1.19 22.96
N GLU A 17 -8.05 -0.21 23.12
CA GLU A 17 -7.45 0.18 24.41
C GLU A 17 -8.35 1.10 25.27
N GLY A 18 -9.62 1.30 24.87
CA GLY A 18 -10.67 1.86 25.73
C GLY A 18 -10.89 3.38 25.67
N ALA A 19 -10.17 4.12 24.81
CA ALA A 19 -10.35 5.56 24.60
C ALA A 19 -11.62 5.87 23.77
N LEU A 20 -12.20 7.07 23.89
CA LEU A 20 -13.39 7.46 23.10
C LEU A 20 -13.04 7.65 21.61
N ALA A 21 -13.70 6.89 20.74
CA ALA A 21 -13.60 7.06 19.29
C ALA A 21 -14.60 8.12 18.79
N ARG A 22 -14.18 8.95 17.83
CA ARG A 22 -15.06 9.96 17.21
C ARG A 22 -16.02 9.30 16.21
N HIS A 23 -17.25 9.80 16.15
CA HIS A 23 -18.21 9.40 15.11
C HIS A 23 -17.81 10.00 13.75
N VAL A 24 -17.70 9.16 12.73
CA VAL A 24 -17.23 9.52 11.38
C VAL A 24 -18.32 9.17 10.37
N SER A 25 -18.51 9.96 9.30
CA SER A 25 -19.54 9.67 8.28
C SER A 25 -19.26 8.32 7.58
N PRO A 26 -20.27 7.62 7.03
CA PRO A 26 -20.05 6.37 6.30
C PRO A 26 -19.03 6.49 5.17
N GLU A 27 -19.01 7.63 4.48
CA GLU A 27 -18.04 7.94 3.43
C GLU A 27 -16.61 8.01 3.96
N LEU A 28 -16.39 8.72 5.08
CA LEU A 28 -15.07 8.82 5.69
C LEU A 28 -14.63 7.49 6.32
N GLN A 29 -15.57 6.72 6.88
CA GLN A 29 -15.30 5.35 7.35
C GLN A 29 -14.86 4.44 6.18
N LEU A 30 -15.56 4.53 5.04
CA LEU A 30 -15.22 3.76 3.84
C LEU A 30 -13.85 4.16 3.32
N ARG A 31 -13.59 5.47 3.22
CA ARG A 31 -12.29 6.01 2.81
C ARG A 31 -11.16 5.50 3.70
N ARG A 32 -11.32 5.57 5.02
CA ARG A 32 -10.34 5.04 5.99
C ARG A 32 -10.12 3.54 5.79
N SER A 33 -11.19 2.76 5.66
CA SER A 33 -11.13 1.30 5.47
C SER A 33 -10.43 0.89 4.17
N VAL A 34 -10.55 1.71 3.11
CA VAL A 34 -9.93 1.43 1.81
C VAL A 34 -8.48 1.91 1.76
N LEU A 35 -8.18 3.09 2.30
CA LEU A 35 -6.87 3.75 2.11
C LEU A 35 -5.87 3.44 3.22
N ALA A 36 -6.32 3.12 4.43
CA ALA A 36 -5.43 2.87 5.59
C ALA A 36 -5.20 1.38 5.87
N CYS A 37 -5.77 0.46 5.07
CA CYS A 37 -5.66 -0.97 5.30
C CYS A 37 -4.98 -1.70 4.14
N LEU A 38 -4.06 -2.62 4.47
CA LEU A 38 -3.67 -3.69 3.56
C LEU A 38 -4.78 -4.74 3.59
N LEU A 39 -5.64 -4.76 2.57
CA LEU A 39 -6.71 -5.76 2.49
C LEU A 39 -6.19 -7.20 2.59
N TRP A 40 -6.94 -8.03 3.32
CA TRP A 40 -6.66 -9.44 3.58
C TRP A 40 -5.45 -9.72 4.46
N GLU A 41 -4.82 -8.68 5.00
CA GLU A 41 -3.84 -8.80 6.07
C GLU A 41 -4.51 -8.38 7.38
N SER A 42 -4.29 -9.15 8.44
CA SER A 42 -4.73 -8.75 9.76
C SER A 42 -3.97 -7.49 10.18
N GLN A 43 -4.69 -6.44 10.57
CA GLN A 43 -4.12 -5.41 11.45
C GLN A 43 -3.99 -6.02 12.86
N PHE A 44 -3.23 -5.39 13.75
CA PHE A 44 -2.95 -5.95 15.09
C PHE A 44 -4.22 -6.36 15.85
N TYR A 45 -5.32 -5.63 15.59
CA TYR A 45 -6.59 -5.78 16.28
C TYR A 45 -7.79 -6.05 15.34
N GLU A 46 -7.58 -6.16 14.02
CA GLU A 46 -8.66 -6.46 13.04
C GLU A 46 -8.24 -7.57 12.09
N ASP A 47 -9.10 -8.56 11.90
CA ASP A 47 -8.85 -9.59 10.89
C ASP A 47 -9.12 -9.04 9.48
N GLY A 48 -8.36 -9.50 8.47
CA GLY A 48 -8.51 -9.04 7.09
C GLY A 48 -9.91 -9.33 6.50
N VAL A 49 -10.64 -10.26 7.11
CA VAL A 49 -12.06 -10.58 6.83
C VAL A 49 -12.99 -9.46 7.31
N GLU A 50 -12.70 -8.83 8.44
CA GLU A 50 -13.51 -7.76 9.03
C GLU A 50 -13.44 -6.48 8.17
N ILE A 51 -12.27 -6.15 7.63
CA ILE A 51 -12.11 -5.00 6.73
C ILE A 51 -12.91 -5.19 5.44
N ALA A 52 -12.86 -6.40 4.85
CA ALA A 52 -13.63 -6.70 3.65
C ALA A 52 -15.15 -6.68 3.92
N GLY A 53 -15.58 -7.16 5.09
CA GLY A 53 -16.97 -7.07 5.56
C GLY A 53 -17.42 -5.63 5.74
N ARG A 54 -16.62 -4.82 6.44
CA ARG A 54 -16.88 -3.38 6.65
C ARG A 54 -16.99 -2.62 5.34
N ILE A 55 -16.11 -2.88 4.37
CA ILE A 55 -16.21 -2.28 3.03
C ILE A 55 -17.55 -2.66 2.38
N ALA A 56 -17.94 -3.94 2.43
CA ALA A 56 -19.21 -4.40 1.87
C ALA A 56 -20.43 -3.75 2.54
N GLU A 57 -20.39 -3.53 3.86
CA GLU A 57 -21.47 -2.86 4.60
C GLU A 57 -21.56 -1.36 4.35
N LEU A 58 -20.42 -0.70 4.07
CA LEU A 58 -20.35 0.75 3.88
C LEU A 58 -20.64 1.18 2.44
N VAL A 59 -20.30 0.37 1.43
CA VAL A 59 -20.56 0.68 0.01
C VAL A 59 -22.02 1.09 -0.26
N PRO A 60 -23.06 0.36 0.16
CA PRO A 60 -24.44 0.75 -0.10
C PRO A 60 -24.90 2.00 0.67
N LYS A 61 -24.10 2.49 1.63
CA LYS A 61 -24.40 3.70 2.45
C LYS A 61 -23.75 4.97 1.87
N VAL A 62 -23.01 4.86 0.77
CA VAL A 62 -22.27 5.97 0.14
C VAL A 62 -22.73 6.11 -1.30
N ALA A 63 -22.86 7.34 -1.82
CA ALA A 63 -23.28 7.57 -3.21
C ALA A 63 -22.36 6.86 -4.22
N ALA A 64 -22.94 6.32 -5.30
CA ALA A 64 -22.23 5.48 -6.26
C ALA A 64 -21.02 6.18 -6.89
N GLU A 65 -21.14 7.46 -7.20
CA GLU A 65 -20.12 8.32 -7.79
C GLU A 65 -18.93 8.49 -6.82
N LYS A 66 -19.21 8.60 -5.52
CA LYS A 66 -18.18 8.72 -4.48
C LYS A 66 -17.42 7.41 -4.29
N VAL A 67 -18.12 6.27 -4.32
CA VAL A 67 -17.47 4.95 -4.26
C VAL A 67 -16.61 4.71 -5.51
N ALA A 68 -17.10 5.09 -6.69
CA ALA A 68 -16.35 5.01 -7.94
C ALA A 68 -15.08 5.88 -7.89
N ALA A 69 -15.21 7.14 -7.46
CA ALA A 69 -14.10 8.07 -7.30
C ALA A 69 -13.06 7.53 -6.30
N LEU A 70 -13.49 6.98 -5.17
CA LEU A 70 -12.61 6.37 -4.19
C LEU A 70 -11.86 5.15 -4.75
N ALA A 71 -12.52 4.30 -5.55
CA ALA A 71 -11.86 3.15 -6.18
C ALA A 71 -10.78 3.61 -7.18
N VAL A 72 -11.10 4.63 -7.98
CA VAL A 72 -10.15 5.26 -8.91
C VAL A 72 -8.98 5.88 -8.14
N GLU A 73 -9.24 6.67 -7.10
CA GLU A 73 -8.21 7.30 -6.27
C GLU A 73 -7.30 6.25 -5.62
N ALA A 74 -7.90 5.25 -4.98
CA ALA A 74 -7.19 4.15 -4.35
C ALA A 74 -6.23 3.47 -5.35
N ARG A 75 -6.63 3.37 -6.62
CA ARG A 75 -5.79 2.77 -7.66
C ARG A 75 -4.76 3.74 -8.25
N GLU A 76 -5.21 4.89 -8.73
CA GLU A 76 -4.43 5.81 -9.55
C GLU A 76 -3.53 6.70 -8.70
N GLN A 77 -3.94 7.06 -7.48
CA GLN A 77 -3.15 7.92 -6.59
C GLN A 77 -2.44 7.08 -5.53
N MET A 78 -3.19 6.24 -4.81
CA MET A 78 -2.66 5.46 -3.69
C MET A 78 -1.99 4.14 -4.12
N LYS A 79 -2.09 3.79 -5.41
CA LYS A 79 -1.47 2.61 -6.04
C LYS A 79 -1.86 1.26 -5.41
N LEU A 80 -3.03 1.21 -4.76
CA LEU A 80 -3.57 0.00 -4.17
C LEU A 80 -4.02 -0.99 -5.25
N ARG A 81 -3.93 -2.27 -4.93
CA ARG A 81 -4.23 -3.36 -5.87
C ARG A 81 -5.61 -3.97 -5.65
N HIS A 82 -5.82 -4.59 -4.49
CA HIS A 82 -7.04 -5.38 -4.25
C HIS A 82 -8.22 -4.53 -3.77
N ALA A 83 -7.97 -3.42 -3.06
CA ALA A 83 -9.03 -2.54 -2.54
C ALA A 83 -9.94 -1.96 -3.63
N PRO A 84 -9.38 -1.39 -4.70
CA PRO A 84 -10.20 -0.89 -5.81
C PRO A 84 -11.05 -2.00 -6.45
N LEU A 85 -10.50 -3.21 -6.60
CA LEU A 85 -11.21 -4.35 -7.18
C LEU A 85 -12.38 -4.80 -6.30
N LEU A 86 -12.18 -4.85 -4.98
CA LEU A 86 -13.24 -5.19 -4.03
C LEU A 86 -14.35 -4.13 -4.05
N LEU A 87 -14.00 -2.83 -4.05
CA LEU A 87 -15.00 -1.75 -4.14
C LEU A 87 -15.89 -1.91 -5.37
N VAL A 88 -15.28 -2.10 -6.55
CA VAL A 88 -16.03 -2.27 -7.80
C VAL A 88 -16.87 -3.55 -7.79
N ARG A 89 -16.40 -4.61 -7.13
CA ARG A 89 -17.17 -5.84 -6.92
C ARG A 89 -18.41 -5.59 -6.06
N GLU A 90 -18.28 -4.88 -4.94
CA GLU A 90 -19.41 -4.55 -4.08
C GLU A 90 -20.39 -3.61 -4.79
N MET A 91 -19.91 -2.61 -5.53
CA MET A 91 -20.75 -1.77 -6.39
C MET A 91 -21.59 -2.60 -7.37
N ALA A 92 -21.01 -3.64 -7.98
CA ALA A 92 -21.73 -4.49 -8.93
C ALA A 92 -22.91 -5.27 -8.30
N ARG A 93 -22.93 -5.45 -6.96
CA ARG A 93 -24.01 -6.15 -6.24
C ARG A 93 -25.23 -5.28 -5.98
N HIS A 94 -25.10 -3.95 -6.01
CA HIS A 94 -26.18 -3.03 -5.67
C HIS A 94 -26.72 -2.31 -6.91
N ASN A 95 -28.04 -2.39 -7.15
CA ASN A 95 -28.68 -1.78 -8.33
C ASN A 95 -28.34 -0.29 -8.49
N ALA A 96 -28.36 0.46 -7.37
CA ALA A 96 -28.06 1.89 -7.35
C ALA A 96 -26.61 2.24 -7.76
N HIS A 97 -25.69 1.28 -7.74
CA HIS A 97 -24.27 1.49 -8.02
C HIS A 97 -23.84 1.00 -9.41
N ARG A 98 -24.74 0.36 -10.17
CA ARG A 98 -24.36 -0.34 -11.42
C ARG A 98 -23.87 0.59 -12.53
N ALA A 99 -24.37 1.82 -12.60
CA ALA A 99 -24.08 2.74 -13.70
C ALA A 99 -22.56 2.99 -13.91
N PRO A 100 -21.78 3.40 -12.88
CA PRO A 100 -20.34 3.63 -13.03
C PRO A 100 -19.46 2.37 -13.06
N VAL A 101 -20.00 1.15 -12.88
CA VAL A 101 -19.18 -0.06 -12.67
C VAL A 101 -18.27 -0.37 -13.86
N SER A 102 -18.78 -0.30 -15.09
CA SER A 102 -17.97 -0.66 -16.27
C SER A 102 -16.77 0.26 -16.44
N GLU A 103 -16.99 1.57 -16.40
CA GLU A 103 -15.93 2.58 -16.54
C GLU A 103 -14.93 2.48 -15.39
N THR A 104 -15.43 2.38 -14.15
CA THR A 104 -14.58 2.26 -12.95
C THR A 104 -13.73 1.01 -13.01
N LEU A 105 -14.31 -0.15 -13.33
CA LEU A 105 -13.59 -1.42 -13.46
C LEU A 105 -12.48 -1.33 -14.50
N ALA A 106 -12.82 -0.77 -15.66
CA ALA A 106 -11.86 -0.58 -16.74
C ALA A 106 -10.69 0.29 -16.27
N ARG A 107 -10.92 1.39 -15.56
CA ARG A 107 -9.86 2.27 -15.04
C ARG A 107 -9.00 1.61 -13.96
N VAL A 108 -9.61 0.90 -13.01
CA VAL A 108 -8.86 0.33 -11.88
C VAL A 108 -7.94 -0.83 -12.29
N ILE A 109 -8.30 -1.58 -13.32
CA ILE A 109 -7.43 -2.63 -13.87
C ILE A 109 -6.26 -1.97 -14.63
N GLN A 110 -5.04 -2.12 -14.10
CA GLN A 110 -3.81 -1.64 -14.75
C GLN A 110 -2.75 -2.75 -14.93
N ARG A 111 -3.01 -3.98 -14.48
CA ARG A 111 -2.18 -5.16 -14.74
C ARG A 111 -3.01 -6.33 -15.25
N ALA A 112 -2.41 -7.18 -16.08
CA ALA A 112 -3.12 -8.27 -16.73
C ALA A 112 -3.69 -9.29 -15.71
N ASP A 113 -2.95 -9.61 -14.64
CA ASP A 113 -3.43 -10.53 -13.59
C ASP A 113 -4.66 -10.02 -12.84
N GLU A 114 -4.90 -8.70 -12.80
CA GLU A 114 -6.05 -8.11 -12.11
C GLU A 114 -7.38 -8.46 -12.78
N LEU A 115 -7.37 -8.85 -14.06
CA LEU A 115 -8.54 -9.39 -14.76
C LEU A 115 -9.03 -10.68 -14.08
N ALA A 116 -8.12 -11.62 -13.85
CA ALA A 116 -8.43 -12.91 -13.22
C ALA A 116 -8.70 -12.74 -11.71
N GLU A 117 -7.92 -11.88 -11.03
CA GLU A 117 -8.15 -11.58 -9.62
C GLU A 117 -9.50 -10.94 -9.36
N PHE A 118 -9.95 -10.01 -10.20
CA PHE A 118 -11.28 -9.44 -10.06
C PHE A 118 -12.36 -10.52 -10.15
N VAL A 119 -12.27 -11.44 -11.11
CA VAL A 119 -13.22 -12.54 -11.24
C VAL A 119 -13.16 -13.48 -10.03
N ALA A 120 -11.97 -13.73 -9.48
CA ALA A 120 -11.81 -14.49 -8.24
C ALA A 120 -12.52 -13.81 -7.06
N ILE A 121 -12.34 -12.50 -6.88
CA ILE A 121 -13.01 -11.70 -5.85
C ILE A 121 -14.53 -11.68 -6.08
N TYR A 122 -14.96 -11.59 -7.34
CA TYR A 122 -16.39 -11.60 -7.71
C TYR A 122 -17.07 -12.90 -7.25
N TRP A 123 -16.42 -14.04 -7.45
CA TRP A 123 -16.92 -15.37 -7.09
C TRP A 123 -16.55 -15.86 -5.68
N LYS A 124 -15.99 -15.00 -4.82
CA LYS A 124 -15.60 -15.40 -3.45
C LYS A 124 -16.77 -16.00 -2.63
N ASP A 125 -18.00 -15.53 -2.88
CA ASP A 125 -19.22 -15.98 -2.18
C ASP A 125 -20.03 -16.99 -3.01
N GLY A 126 -19.41 -17.61 -4.02
CA GLY A 126 -20.08 -18.54 -4.95
C GLY A 126 -20.09 -18.05 -6.40
N ARG A 127 -20.09 -19.01 -7.32
CA ARG A 127 -20.03 -18.73 -8.76
C ARG A 127 -21.40 -18.32 -9.30
N VAL A 128 -21.47 -17.10 -9.82
CA VAL A 128 -22.67 -16.53 -10.46
C VAL A 128 -22.32 -15.88 -11.81
N PRO A 129 -23.29 -15.71 -12.73
CA PRO A 129 -23.05 -14.99 -13.97
C PRO A 129 -22.51 -13.58 -13.73
N LEU A 130 -21.49 -13.18 -14.50
CA LEU A 130 -20.98 -11.80 -14.44
C LEU A 130 -22.06 -10.83 -14.91
N SER A 131 -22.30 -9.77 -14.13
CA SER A 131 -23.22 -8.71 -14.53
C SER A 131 -22.79 -8.07 -15.86
N GLY A 132 -23.75 -7.52 -16.61
CA GLY A 132 -23.46 -6.87 -17.89
C GLY A 132 -22.42 -5.74 -17.79
N GLN A 133 -22.46 -4.96 -16.71
CA GLN A 133 -21.50 -3.87 -16.45
C GLN A 133 -20.10 -4.41 -16.14
N VAL A 134 -20.00 -5.51 -15.40
CA VAL A 134 -18.71 -6.19 -15.15
C VAL A 134 -18.12 -6.72 -16.45
N LYS A 135 -18.92 -7.38 -17.30
CA LYS A 135 -18.46 -7.88 -18.61
C LYS A 135 -17.92 -6.74 -19.46
N LYS A 136 -18.66 -5.63 -19.55
CA LYS A 136 -18.22 -4.43 -20.29
C LYS A 136 -16.90 -3.86 -19.74
N GLY A 137 -16.75 -3.76 -18.42
CA GLY A 137 -15.53 -3.24 -17.79
C GLY A 137 -14.31 -4.13 -18.02
N LEU A 138 -14.46 -5.45 -17.87
CA LEU A 138 -13.39 -6.42 -18.17
C LEU A 138 -13.01 -6.39 -19.65
N ALA A 139 -14.00 -6.36 -20.54
CA ALA A 139 -13.78 -6.29 -21.98
C ALA A 139 -13.06 -5.00 -22.40
N ALA A 140 -13.37 -3.86 -21.75
CA ALA A 140 -12.68 -2.59 -21.99
C ALA A 140 -11.26 -2.55 -21.41
N ALA A 141 -10.96 -3.33 -20.37
CA ALA A 141 -9.63 -3.40 -19.78
C ALA A 141 -8.66 -4.30 -20.55
N PHE A 142 -9.15 -5.39 -21.16
CA PHE A 142 -8.33 -6.40 -21.84
C PHE A 142 -7.37 -5.83 -22.91
N PRO A 143 -7.79 -4.88 -23.76
CA PRO A 143 -6.93 -4.33 -24.82
C PRO A 143 -5.70 -3.53 -24.34
N LYS A 144 -5.57 -3.28 -23.03
CA LYS A 144 -4.45 -2.55 -22.45
C LYS A 144 -3.14 -3.33 -22.42
N PHE A 145 -3.20 -4.66 -22.57
CA PHE A 145 -2.07 -5.54 -22.28
C PHE A 145 -1.42 -6.12 -23.54
N ASP A 146 -0.09 -6.06 -23.58
CA ASP A 146 0.74 -6.66 -24.63
C ASP A 146 1.09 -8.14 -24.35
N GLU A 147 1.79 -8.78 -25.28
CA GLU A 147 2.20 -10.19 -25.16
C GLU A 147 3.06 -10.45 -23.93
N TYR A 148 3.99 -9.55 -23.60
CA TYR A 148 4.86 -9.70 -22.44
C TYR A 148 4.05 -9.67 -21.13
N GLN A 149 3.13 -8.70 -20.99
CA GLN A 149 2.28 -8.57 -19.81
C GLN A 149 1.34 -9.77 -19.66
N LEU A 150 0.71 -10.21 -20.74
CA LEU A 150 -0.15 -11.39 -20.71
C LEU A 150 0.67 -12.63 -20.31
N ALA A 151 1.85 -12.86 -20.91
CA ALA A 151 2.68 -14.02 -20.61
C ALA A 151 3.22 -14.01 -19.17
N LYS A 152 3.67 -12.86 -18.69
CA LYS A 152 4.20 -12.68 -17.33
C LYS A 152 3.17 -12.97 -16.23
N TYR A 153 1.91 -12.67 -16.52
CA TYR A 153 0.83 -12.70 -15.53
C TYR A 153 -0.17 -13.85 -15.73
N ASP A 154 -0.10 -14.60 -16.84
CA ASP A 154 -0.88 -15.83 -17.05
C ASP A 154 -0.33 -17.00 -16.21
N ARG A 155 -0.45 -16.87 -14.89
CA ARG A 155 0.10 -17.82 -13.90
C ARG A 155 -0.85 -18.99 -13.64
N GLY A 156 -0.36 -20.00 -12.94
CA GLY A 156 -1.04 -21.25 -12.53
C GLY A 156 -2.35 -21.14 -11.72
N GLY A 157 -3.02 -19.99 -11.66
CA GLY A 157 -4.21 -19.78 -10.83
C GLY A 157 -5.49 -20.47 -11.34
N PRO A 158 -6.53 -20.56 -10.50
CA PRO A 158 -7.79 -21.24 -10.81
C PRO A 158 -8.62 -20.56 -11.90
N ILE A 159 -8.38 -19.27 -12.15
CA ILE A 159 -8.99 -18.50 -13.24
C ILE A 159 -7.86 -18.01 -14.14
N LYS A 160 -7.89 -18.41 -15.41
CA LYS A 160 -6.89 -18.02 -16.41
C LYS A 160 -7.33 -16.78 -17.17
N LEU A 161 -6.37 -16.07 -17.77
CA LEU A 161 -6.68 -14.88 -18.58
C LEU A 161 -7.57 -15.24 -19.79
N ARG A 162 -7.37 -16.42 -20.39
CA ARG A 162 -8.25 -16.94 -21.45
C ARG A 162 -9.70 -17.12 -20.97
N ASP A 163 -9.90 -17.53 -19.72
CA ASP A 163 -11.24 -17.74 -19.17
C ASP A 163 -11.94 -16.39 -19.02
N VAL A 164 -11.23 -15.38 -18.52
CA VAL A 164 -11.76 -14.01 -18.42
C VAL A 164 -12.12 -13.46 -19.80
N LEU A 165 -11.28 -13.70 -20.81
CA LEU A 165 -11.51 -13.27 -22.19
C LEU A 165 -12.84 -13.81 -22.72
N PHE A 166 -13.10 -15.11 -22.51
CA PHE A 166 -14.37 -15.74 -22.90
C PHE A 166 -15.56 -15.22 -22.10
N LEU A 167 -15.41 -15.03 -20.78
CA LEU A 167 -16.50 -14.58 -19.90
C LEU A 167 -16.98 -13.16 -20.20
N CYS A 168 -16.05 -12.27 -20.57
CA CYS A 168 -16.36 -10.86 -20.84
C CYS A 168 -16.73 -10.59 -22.31
N HIS A 169 -16.45 -11.53 -23.21
CA HIS A 169 -16.65 -11.39 -24.65
C HIS A 169 -15.93 -10.16 -25.23
N ALA A 170 -14.68 -9.93 -24.81
CA ALA A 170 -13.89 -8.83 -25.36
C ALA A 170 -13.70 -9.00 -26.87
N LYS A 171 -13.78 -7.89 -27.61
CA LYS A 171 -13.51 -7.86 -29.05
C LYS A 171 -12.13 -7.25 -29.28
N PRO A 172 -11.28 -7.87 -30.11
CA PRO A 172 -9.99 -7.29 -30.44
C PRO A 172 -10.20 -5.99 -31.22
N ARG A 173 -9.32 -5.02 -30.99
CA ARG A 173 -9.36 -3.73 -31.69
C ARG A 173 -8.91 -3.83 -33.16
N ASP A 174 -8.03 -4.79 -33.47
CA ASP A 174 -7.39 -5.00 -34.77
C ASP A 174 -6.99 -6.48 -34.94
N GLU A 175 -6.53 -6.84 -36.16
CA GLU A 175 -6.10 -8.21 -36.48
C GLU A 175 -4.85 -8.65 -35.70
N ALA A 176 -3.94 -7.72 -35.39
CA ALA A 176 -2.74 -8.02 -34.63
C ALA A 176 -3.09 -8.47 -33.20
N GLN A 177 -3.99 -7.76 -32.55
CA GLN A 177 -4.52 -8.11 -31.24
C GLN A 177 -5.36 -9.40 -31.30
N ALA A 178 -6.12 -9.63 -32.37
CA ALA A 178 -6.81 -10.90 -32.58
C ALA A 178 -5.80 -12.07 -32.66
N GLY A 179 -4.68 -11.90 -33.35
CA GLY A 179 -3.58 -12.86 -33.41
C GLY A 179 -2.94 -13.10 -32.04
N LEU A 180 -2.67 -12.04 -31.28
CA LEU A 180 -2.15 -12.13 -29.92
C LEU A 180 -3.11 -12.90 -28.99
N TRP A 181 -4.40 -12.60 -29.04
CA TRP A 181 -5.38 -13.29 -28.20
C TRP A 181 -5.56 -14.75 -28.59
N LYS A 182 -5.40 -15.12 -29.87
CA LYS A 182 -5.31 -16.53 -30.29
C LYS A 182 -4.12 -17.24 -29.62
N LYS A 183 -2.94 -16.60 -29.56
CA LYS A 183 -1.79 -17.16 -28.82
C LYS A 183 -2.12 -17.36 -27.34
N LEU A 184 -2.77 -16.39 -26.69
CA LEU A 184 -3.21 -16.51 -25.29
C LEU A 184 -4.16 -17.70 -25.11
N ILE A 185 -5.19 -17.81 -25.96
CA ILE A 185 -6.18 -18.90 -25.90
C ILE A 185 -5.52 -20.26 -26.04
N TRP A 186 -4.56 -20.39 -26.97
CA TRP A 186 -3.85 -21.64 -27.25
C TRP A 186 -2.66 -21.92 -26.32
N GLY A 187 -2.37 -21.04 -25.36
CA GLY A 187 -1.21 -21.19 -24.48
C GLY A 187 0.14 -21.12 -25.22
N ARG A 188 0.22 -20.30 -26.27
CA ARG A 188 1.39 -20.13 -27.15
C ARG A 188 2.02 -18.73 -27.05
N LEU A 189 1.82 -18.04 -25.92
CA LEU A 189 2.51 -16.79 -25.67
C LEU A 189 4.02 -17.05 -25.56
N SER A 190 4.83 -16.10 -26.02
CA SER A 190 6.28 -16.18 -25.85
C SER A 190 6.67 -16.24 -24.37
N VAL A 191 7.74 -16.97 -24.07
CA VAL A 191 8.31 -16.98 -22.72
C VAL A 191 8.80 -15.56 -22.42
N PRO A 192 8.32 -14.91 -21.35
CA PRO A 192 8.71 -13.54 -21.06
C PRO A 192 10.16 -13.50 -20.55
N ASP A 193 10.96 -12.56 -21.05
CA ASP A 193 12.33 -12.32 -20.55
C ASP A 193 12.25 -11.59 -19.19
N THR A 194 11.97 -12.35 -18.13
CA THR A 194 11.98 -11.85 -16.75
C THR A 194 13.23 -12.32 -16.02
N TRP A 195 13.55 -11.64 -14.92
CA TRP A 195 14.70 -12.02 -14.09
C TRP A 195 14.55 -13.43 -13.51
N GLU A 196 13.32 -13.86 -13.18
CA GLU A 196 13.04 -15.22 -12.71
C GLU A 196 13.44 -16.26 -13.77
N VAL A 197 13.05 -16.03 -15.03
CA VAL A 197 13.38 -16.90 -16.18
C VAL A 197 14.88 -16.87 -16.45
N ALA A 198 15.49 -15.69 -16.48
CA ALA A 198 16.91 -15.52 -16.75
C ALA A 198 17.81 -16.21 -15.72
N LEU A 199 17.40 -16.28 -14.44
CA LEU A 199 18.17 -16.96 -13.39
C LEU A 199 17.88 -18.44 -13.26
N SER A 200 16.72 -18.89 -13.76
CA SER A 200 16.30 -20.29 -13.69
C SER A 200 16.74 -21.10 -14.92
N SER A 201 17.29 -20.45 -15.95
CA SER A 201 17.77 -21.08 -17.19
C SER A 201 19.09 -21.84 -17.04
N GLY A 202 19.73 -21.79 -15.86
CA GLY A 202 21.02 -22.44 -15.60
C GLY A 202 22.25 -21.65 -16.08
N ALA A 203 22.06 -20.43 -16.59
CA ALA A 203 23.14 -19.52 -16.96
C ALA A 203 23.93 -19.02 -15.74
N ASP A 204 25.14 -18.51 -15.97
CA ASP A 204 25.93 -17.84 -14.94
C ASP A 204 25.12 -16.71 -14.30
N LYS A 205 24.93 -16.78 -12.97
CA LYS A 205 24.05 -15.85 -12.25
C LYS A 205 24.59 -14.42 -12.28
N ARG A 206 25.91 -14.25 -12.28
CA ARG A 206 26.54 -12.93 -12.33
C ARG A 206 26.25 -12.29 -13.69
N GLU A 207 26.54 -12.99 -14.77
CA GLU A 207 26.29 -12.52 -16.14
C GLU A 207 24.81 -12.20 -16.36
N ALA A 208 23.91 -13.07 -15.88
CA ALA A 208 22.47 -12.85 -15.96
C ALA A 208 22.05 -11.56 -15.24
N TRP A 209 22.54 -11.31 -14.03
CA TRP A 209 22.27 -10.07 -13.30
C TRP A 209 22.86 -8.84 -14.00
N GLU A 210 24.12 -8.91 -14.43
CA GLU A 210 24.78 -7.80 -15.13
C GLU A 210 24.05 -7.43 -16.43
N ARG A 211 23.60 -8.43 -17.20
CA ARG A 211 22.76 -8.21 -18.39
C ARG A 211 21.47 -7.47 -18.02
N LEU A 212 20.74 -7.98 -17.02
CA LEU A 212 19.47 -7.40 -16.58
C LEU A 212 19.61 -5.94 -16.11
N LEU A 213 20.73 -5.60 -15.46
CA LEU A 213 21.06 -4.24 -15.05
C LEU A 213 21.37 -3.34 -16.26
N ARG A 214 22.24 -3.79 -17.18
CA ARG A 214 22.61 -3.03 -18.39
C ARG A 214 21.41 -2.77 -19.30
N GLU A 215 20.56 -3.77 -19.48
CA GLU A 215 19.35 -3.70 -20.31
C GLU A 215 18.16 -3.03 -19.58
N GLN A 216 18.33 -2.60 -18.33
CA GLN A 216 17.29 -1.96 -17.51
C GLN A 216 15.98 -2.79 -17.40
N LYS A 217 16.12 -4.12 -17.35
CA LYS A 217 14.99 -5.07 -17.28
C LYS A 217 14.50 -5.35 -15.85
N LEU A 218 15.10 -4.71 -14.85
CA LEU A 218 14.71 -4.83 -13.45
C LEU A 218 13.88 -3.62 -12.99
N GLY A 219 12.62 -3.88 -12.61
CA GLY A 219 11.84 -2.89 -11.88
C GLY A 219 12.45 -2.62 -10.49
N ALA A 220 12.22 -1.43 -9.94
CA ALA A 220 12.82 -0.99 -8.66
C ALA A 220 12.60 -1.98 -7.50
N LEU A 221 11.40 -2.53 -7.35
CA LEU A 221 11.13 -3.54 -6.31
C LEU A 221 11.87 -4.87 -6.54
N ALA A 222 12.07 -5.27 -7.79
CA ALA A 222 12.83 -6.47 -8.11
C ALA A 222 14.33 -6.25 -7.82
N LEU A 223 14.85 -5.07 -8.14
CA LEU A 223 16.21 -4.66 -7.79
C LEU A 223 16.43 -4.71 -6.27
N LEU A 224 15.63 -3.96 -5.49
CA LEU A 224 15.77 -3.88 -4.03
C LEU A 224 15.69 -5.25 -3.34
N ARG A 225 14.79 -6.13 -3.78
CA ARG A 225 14.62 -7.48 -3.19
C ARG A 225 15.76 -8.45 -3.52
N ASN A 226 16.52 -8.18 -4.57
CA ASN A 226 17.55 -9.09 -5.06
C ASN A 226 18.98 -8.57 -4.84
N LEU A 227 19.17 -7.46 -4.13
CA LEU A 227 20.50 -6.93 -3.83
C LEU A 227 21.39 -7.95 -3.12
N ARG A 228 20.84 -8.69 -2.15
CA ARG A 228 21.56 -9.79 -1.51
C ARG A 228 22.04 -10.84 -2.53
N ASN A 229 21.17 -11.25 -3.44
CA ASN A 229 21.49 -12.24 -4.48
C ASN A 229 22.56 -11.72 -5.46
N MET A 230 22.53 -10.42 -5.79
CA MET A 230 23.55 -9.78 -6.63
C MET A 230 24.91 -9.73 -5.94
N ARG A 231 24.92 -9.43 -4.64
CA ARG A 231 26.14 -9.48 -3.81
C ARG A 231 26.72 -10.89 -3.79
N GLU A 232 25.89 -11.89 -3.48
CA GLU A 232 26.31 -13.29 -3.40
C GLU A 232 26.80 -13.84 -4.75
N ALA A 233 26.25 -13.34 -5.86
CA ALA A 233 26.70 -13.69 -7.21
C ALA A 233 27.96 -12.90 -7.66
N GLY A 234 28.45 -11.93 -6.88
CA GLY A 234 29.64 -11.14 -7.25
C GLY A 234 29.41 -10.19 -8.43
N VAL A 235 28.21 -9.64 -8.57
CA VAL A 235 27.87 -8.64 -9.60
C VAL A 235 28.72 -7.38 -9.45
N ASN A 236 29.17 -6.80 -10.57
CA ASN A 236 29.94 -5.56 -10.55
C ASN A 236 29.19 -4.43 -9.81
N GLU A 237 29.81 -3.92 -8.75
CA GLU A 237 29.24 -2.89 -7.88
C GLU A 237 28.83 -1.61 -8.62
N SER A 238 29.63 -1.17 -9.60
CA SER A 238 29.31 0.03 -10.39
C SER A 238 27.97 -0.08 -11.13
N LEU A 239 27.60 -1.29 -11.59
CA LEU A 239 26.31 -1.55 -12.24
C LEU A 239 25.17 -1.48 -11.22
N VAL A 240 25.37 -2.00 -10.01
CA VAL A 240 24.38 -1.94 -8.94
C VAL A 240 24.12 -0.51 -8.50
N LEU A 241 25.18 0.27 -8.26
CA LEU A 241 25.09 1.68 -7.87
C LEU A 241 24.40 2.52 -8.95
N SER A 242 24.75 2.31 -10.22
CA SER A 242 24.10 2.98 -11.35
C SER A 242 22.60 2.64 -11.43
N ALA A 243 22.22 1.38 -11.21
CA ALA A 243 20.83 0.96 -11.20
C ALA A 243 20.06 1.56 -10.01
N LEU A 244 20.65 1.62 -8.81
CA LEU A 244 20.04 2.26 -7.64
C LEU A 244 19.85 3.78 -7.84
N GLY A 245 20.81 4.46 -8.49
CA GLY A 245 20.70 5.89 -8.78
C GLY A 245 19.65 6.23 -9.86
N SER A 246 19.45 5.33 -10.82
CA SER A 246 18.55 5.55 -11.96
C SER A 246 17.14 4.97 -11.78
N MET A 247 16.92 4.08 -10.80
CA MET A 247 15.62 3.43 -10.64
C MET A 247 14.47 4.40 -10.34
N SER A 248 13.27 4.03 -10.79
CA SER A 248 12.04 4.77 -10.49
C SER A 248 11.54 4.47 -9.08
N THR A 249 11.38 5.51 -8.27
CA THR A 249 10.94 5.41 -6.87
C THR A 249 9.43 5.58 -6.71
N ALA A 250 8.70 5.88 -7.79
CA ALA A 250 7.29 6.30 -7.76
C ALA A 250 6.29 5.27 -7.18
N ARG A 251 6.68 3.99 -7.08
CA ARG A 251 5.86 2.91 -6.50
C ARG A 251 6.63 2.11 -5.45
N VAL A 252 7.68 2.68 -4.86
CA VAL A 252 8.48 2.05 -3.82
C VAL A 252 8.15 2.71 -2.49
N LEU A 253 7.66 1.92 -1.53
CA LEU A 253 7.38 2.42 -0.19
C LEU A 253 8.67 2.61 0.62
N PRO A 254 8.75 3.59 1.53
CA PRO A 254 10.01 3.98 2.19
C PRO A 254 10.69 2.83 2.95
N PHE A 255 9.91 2.02 3.67
CA PHE A 255 10.43 0.87 4.40
C PHE A 255 11.11 -0.18 3.53
N ARG A 256 10.87 -0.20 2.20
CA ARG A 256 11.56 -1.13 1.28
C ARG A 256 13.03 -0.82 1.14
N PHE A 257 13.42 0.45 1.28
CA PHE A 257 14.83 0.86 1.29
C PHE A 257 15.51 0.45 2.59
N LEU A 258 14.83 0.66 3.74
CA LEU A 258 15.30 0.19 5.04
C LEU A 258 15.50 -1.33 5.05
N ALA A 259 14.54 -2.08 4.48
CA ALA A 259 14.64 -3.52 4.30
C ALA A 259 15.86 -3.92 3.46
N ALA A 260 16.04 -3.24 2.32
CA ALA A 260 17.16 -3.52 1.41
C ALA A 260 18.51 -3.26 2.08
N ALA A 261 18.63 -2.17 2.88
CA ALA A 261 19.85 -1.81 3.59
C ALA A 261 20.25 -2.87 4.61
N ARG A 262 19.28 -3.50 5.30
CA ARG A 262 19.56 -4.62 6.23
C ARG A 262 20.27 -5.80 5.57
N TYR A 263 19.88 -6.15 4.34
CA TYR A 263 20.46 -7.31 3.64
C TYR A 263 21.67 -6.94 2.77
N ALA A 264 21.82 -5.67 2.39
CA ALA A 264 22.89 -5.14 1.55
C ALA A 264 23.48 -3.82 2.12
N PRO A 265 24.08 -3.86 3.32
CA PRO A 265 24.57 -2.64 4.01
C PRO A 265 25.71 -1.94 3.27
N GLN A 266 26.45 -2.65 2.41
CA GLN A 266 27.52 -2.03 1.61
C GLN A 266 26.98 -0.99 0.60
N TRP A 267 25.69 -1.02 0.29
CA TRP A 267 25.03 -0.05 -0.60
C TRP A 267 24.07 0.88 0.14
N GLU A 268 24.20 0.99 1.47
CA GLU A 268 23.30 1.76 2.32
C GLU A 268 23.21 3.23 1.90
N GLU A 269 24.34 3.87 1.59
CA GLU A 269 24.36 5.26 1.11
C GLU A 269 23.53 5.43 -0.17
N ALA A 270 23.73 4.55 -1.16
CA ALA A 270 22.98 4.61 -2.42
C ALA A 270 21.48 4.35 -2.22
N LEU A 271 21.13 3.47 -1.29
CA LEU A 271 19.74 3.18 -0.91
C LEU A 271 19.08 4.38 -0.22
N GLU A 272 19.80 5.04 0.69
CA GLU A 272 19.34 6.27 1.33
C GLU A 272 19.10 7.36 0.28
N GLN A 273 20.08 7.64 -0.60
CA GLN A 273 19.91 8.64 -1.66
C GLN A 273 18.73 8.33 -2.57
N ALA A 274 18.54 7.06 -2.96
CA ALA A 274 17.40 6.64 -3.75
C ALA A 274 16.07 6.83 -2.99
N MET A 275 16.03 6.60 -1.67
CA MET A 275 14.86 6.88 -0.86
C MET A 275 14.54 8.38 -0.82
N LEU A 276 15.52 9.24 -0.54
CA LEU A 276 15.31 10.69 -0.45
C LEU A 276 14.91 11.31 -1.80
N LYS A 277 15.38 10.74 -2.92
CA LYS A 277 14.95 11.12 -4.27
C LYS A 277 13.43 11.03 -4.49
N SER A 278 12.73 10.17 -3.74
CA SER A 278 11.26 10.03 -3.83
C SER A 278 10.50 11.31 -3.45
N VAL A 279 11.08 12.17 -2.61
CA VAL A 279 10.48 13.42 -2.15
C VAL A 279 11.20 14.68 -2.62
N ALA A 280 12.29 14.54 -3.38
CA ALA A 280 13.13 15.67 -3.80
C ALA A 280 12.39 16.74 -4.64
N LYS A 281 11.27 16.39 -5.29
CA LYS A 281 10.44 17.30 -6.11
C LYS A 281 9.17 17.76 -5.40
N GLN A 282 8.97 17.38 -4.15
CA GLN A 282 7.77 17.78 -3.40
C GLN A 282 7.93 19.21 -2.89
N GLU A 283 6.82 19.94 -2.85
CA GLU A 283 6.77 21.25 -2.20
C GLU A 283 7.07 21.10 -0.71
N LYS A 284 7.82 22.05 -0.17
CA LYS A 284 8.15 22.05 1.25
C LYS A 284 6.90 22.37 2.07
N LEU A 285 6.75 21.71 3.22
CA LEU A 285 5.74 22.06 4.20
C LEU A 285 6.22 23.29 4.97
N PRO A 286 5.53 24.44 4.85
CA PRO A 286 5.94 25.66 5.52
C PRO A 286 5.74 25.55 7.03
N GLY A 287 6.50 26.36 7.75
CA GLY A 287 6.42 26.47 9.20
C GLY A 287 7.11 25.31 9.95
N LYS A 288 6.93 25.30 11.27
CA LYS A 288 7.43 24.26 12.16
C LYS A 288 6.48 23.07 12.19
N THR A 289 6.96 21.94 11.71
CA THR A 289 6.26 20.66 11.77
C THR A 289 6.88 19.79 12.85
N ILE A 290 6.06 19.31 13.79
CA ILE A 290 6.42 18.23 14.71
C ILE A 290 5.99 16.90 14.09
N VAL A 291 6.93 15.98 13.98
CA VAL A 291 6.67 14.59 13.60
C VAL A 291 6.75 13.74 14.87
N LEU A 292 5.59 13.26 15.32
CA LEU A 292 5.45 12.44 16.52
C LEU A 292 5.32 10.97 16.12
N VAL A 293 6.34 10.17 16.40
CA VAL A 293 6.48 8.79 15.95
C VAL A 293 6.18 7.82 17.09
N ASP A 294 5.20 6.95 16.88
CA ASP A 294 4.87 5.90 17.82
C ASP A 294 5.94 4.80 17.81
N VAL A 295 6.50 4.54 18.98
CA VAL A 295 7.46 3.47 19.24
C VAL A 295 6.93 2.52 20.32
N SER A 296 5.62 2.42 20.50
CA SER A 296 4.99 1.48 21.44
C SER A 296 5.18 0.02 21.00
N GLY A 297 4.90 -0.92 21.91
CA GLY A 297 5.03 -2.36 21.66
C GLY A 297 4.22 -2.85 20.45
N SER A 298 3.02 -2.29 20.24
CA SER A 298 2.17 -2.66 19.08
C SER A 298 2.81 -2.28 17.74
N MET A 299 3.67 -1.26 17.72
CA MET A 299 4.38 -0.84 16.50
C MET A 299 5.50 -1.82 16.10
N THR A 300 6.01 -2.63 17.04
CA THR A 300 7.03 -3.67 16.76
C THR A 300 6.46 -4.91 16.06
N ALA A 301 5.14 -4.99 15.92
CA ALA A 301 4.49 -6.11 15.26
C ALA A 301 4.74 -6.11 13.74
N PRO A 302 4.73 -7.29 13.10
CA PRO A 302 4.79 -7.41 11.64
C PRO A 302 3.67 -6.64 10.94
N LEU A 303 3.99 -6.01 9.80
CA LEU A 303 3.02 -5.32 8.94
C LEU A 303 1.97 -6.27 8.33
N SER A 304 2.30 -7.55 8.21
CA SER A 304 1.49 -8.56 7.50
C SER A 304 1.96 -9.96 7.91
N ARG A 305 1.13 -11.00 7.81
CA ARG A 305 1.49 -12.37 8.25
C ARG A 305 2.73 -12.94 7.53
N ARG A 306 3.02 -12.45 6.32
CA ARG A 306 4.14 -12.90 5.48
C ARG A 306 5.27 -11.87 5.36
N SER A 307 5.30 -10.86 6.21
CA SER A 307 6.32 -9.80 6.16
C SER A 307 7.22 -9.84 7.37
N GLU A 308 8.53 -9.80 7.15
CA GLU A 308 9.52 -9.57 8.21
C GLU A 308 9.57 -8.08 8.62
N MET A 309 8.94 -7.19 7.85
CA MET A 309 8.91 -5.75 8.15
C MET A 309 7.88 -5.43 9.23
N GLN A 310 8.28 -4.59 10.18
CA GLN A 310 7.47 -4.15 11.32
C GLN A 310 6.74 -2.83 11.01
N ARG A 311 5.75 -2.43 11.83
CA ARG A 311 5.10 -1.12 11.65
C ARG A 311 6.07 0.04 11.94
N THR A 312 6.99 -0.15 12.87
CA THR A 312 8.13 0.74 13.11
C THR A 312 8.89 1.03 11.82
N ASP A 313 9.14 0.04 10.95
CA ASP A 313 9.83 0.28 9.68
C ASP A 313 9.05 1.22 8.75
N ALA A 314 7.72 1.08 8.69
CA ALA A 314 6.88 2.00 7.95
C ALA A 314 6.88 3.39 8.59
N ALA A 315 6.78 3.47 9.91
CA ALA A 315 6.73 4.72 10.65
C ALA A 315 8.03 5.51 10.53
N TYR A 316 9.18 4.85 10.73
CA TYR A 316 10.50 5.44 10.60
C TYR A 316 10.76 5.88 9.17
N GLY A 317 10.41 5.05 8.19
CA GLY A 317 10.57 5.40 6.79
C GLY A 317 9.78 6.65 6.41
N LEU A 318 8.55 6.79 6.93
CA LEU A 318 7.75 8.00 6.74
C LEU A 318 8.33 9.20 7.49
N ALA A 319 8.79 9.05 8.72
CA ALA A 319 9.42 10.11 9.49
C ALA A 319 10.68 10.68 8.79
N VAL A 320 11.50 9.81 8.20
CA VAL A 320 12.66 10.21 7.39
C VAL A 320 12.24 11.08 6.21
N LEU A 321 11.20 10.68 5.47
CA LEU A 321 10.72 11.49 4.34
C LEU A 321 10.06 12.79 4.79
N LEU A 322 9.27 12.77 5.87
CA LEU A 322 8.62 13.95 6.43
C LEU A 322 9.64 15.01 6.86
N ARG A 323 10.77 14.57 7.43
CA ARG A 323 11.88 15.45 7.77
C ARG A 323 12.50 16.14 6.56
N GLU A 324 12.50 15.48 5.41
CA GLU A 324 13.00 16.07 4.17
C GLU A 324 12.03 17.03 3.51
N ILE A 325 10.72 16.92 3.75
CA ILE A 325 9.74 17.84 3.15
C ILE A 325 9.44 19.04 4.03
N GLY A 326 9.63 19.00 5.34
CA GLY A 326 9.41 20.17 6.20
C GLY A 326 10.53 21.20 6.10
N GLU A 327 10.19 22.49 6.21
CA GLU A 327 11.19 23.57 6.32
C GLU A 327 11.88 23.55 7.68
N LYS A 328 11.09 23.43 8.75
CA LYS A 328 11.57 23.29 10.13
C LYS A 328 10.90 22.09 10.77
N VAL A 329 11.68 21.06 11.10
CA VAL A 329 11.16 19.79 11.63
C VAL A 329 11.81 19.44 12.96
N ALA A 330 10.98 19.15 13.95
CA ALA A 330 11.38 18.47 15.17
C ALA A 330 10.74 17.08 15.20
N VAL A 331 11.52 16.06 15.57
CA VAL A 331 11.05 14.68 15.62
C VAL A 331 11.01 14.24 17.08
N PHE A 332 9.87 13.73 17.49
CA PHE A 332 9.67 13.16 18.82
C PHE A 332 9.22 11.71 18.67
N SER A 333 9.61 10.86 19.61
CA SER A 333 9.02 9.53 19.77
C SER A 333 8.08 9.51 20.97
N PHE A 334 7.08 8.63 20.93
CA PHE A 334 6.27 8.33 22.10
C PHE A 334 6.00 6.84 22.30
N SER A 335 5.90 6.48 23.58
CA SER A 335 5.52 5.16 24.09
C SER A 335 4.96 5.41 25.49
N ASN A 336 5.70 5.07 26.54
CA ASN A 336 5.40 5.47 27.92
C ASN A 336 5.63 6.97 28.16
N ASP A 337 6.60 7.54 27.45
CA ASP A 337 7.04 8.92 27.60
C ASP A 337 7.21 9.60 26.24
N LEU A 338 7.28 10.94 26.27
CA LEU A 338 7.61 11.77 25.13
C LEU A 338 9.12 12.02 25.15
N VAL A 339 9.81 11.70 24.06
CA VAL A 339 11.26 11.88 23.93
C VAL A 339 11.58 12.65 22.65
N GLU A 340 12.35 13.73 22.78
CA GLU A 340 12.88 14.43 21.61
C GLU A 340 14.01 13.60 20.97
N VAL A 341 13.92 13.38 19.67
CA VAL A 341 14.92 12.62 18.92
C VAL A 341 15.97 13.59 18.36
N PRO A 342 17.28 13.29 18.52
CA PRO A 342 18.34 14.13 17.96
C PRO A 342 18.15 14.41 16.46
N ALA A 343 18.44 15.65 16.04
CA ALA A 343 18.24 16.11 14.67
C ALA A 343 19.20 15.43 13.65
N ARG A 344 18.92 14.18 13.29
CA ARG A 344 19.64 13.36 12.30
C ARG A 344 18.86 13.26 10.98
N ARG A 345 19.54 13.11 9.83
CA ARG A 345 18.92 12.88 8.50
C ARG A 345 18.94 11.38 8.15
N GLY A 346 18.12 11.01 7.16
CA GLY A 346 18.23 9.69 6.53
C GLY A 346 18.10 8.52 7.51
N PHE A 347 18.85 7.44 7.26
CA PHE A 347 18.81 6.23 8.08
C PHE A 347 19.37 6.44 9.49
N ALA A 348 20.25 7.43 9.68
CA ALA A 348 20.67 7.84 11.02
C ALA A 348 19.52 8.40 11.88
N LEU A 349 18.49 9.01 11.26
CA LEU A 349 17.26 9.38 11.98
C LEU A 349 16.48 8.15 12.39
N ARG A 350 16.32 7.20 11.46
CA ARG A 350 15.63 5.93 11.73
C ARG A 350 16.24 5.23 12.95
N ASP A 351 17.57 5.14 13.01
CA ASP A 351 18.27 4.54 14.16
C ASP A 351 18.11 5.33 15.45
N ALA A 352 18.09 6.67 15.36
CA ALA A 352 17.87 7.53 16.52
C ALA A 352 16.45 7.40 17.09
N ILE A 353 15.43 7.24 16.23
CA ILE A 353 14.06 6.98 16.66
C ILE A 353 13.98 5.61 17.34
N ASP A 354 14.53 4.57 16.70
CA ASP A 354 14.48 3.20 17.20
C ASP A 354 15.12 3.03 18.59
N ARG A 355 16.20 3.77 18.85
CA ARG A 355 16.93 3.74 20.13
C ARG A 355 16.47 4.80 21.14
N SER A 356 15.44 5.59 20.81
CA SER A 356 15.05 6.74 21.63
C SER A 356 14.50 6.35 23.01
N GLN A 357 13.75 5.26 23.11
CA GLN A 357 13.16 4.74 24.35
C GLN A 357 12.72 3.28 24.20
N GLN A 358 12.36 2.64 25.32
CA GLN A 358 11.81 1.28 25.29
C GLN A 358 10.40 1.24 24.69
N HIS A 359 10.11 0.15 23.96
CA HIS A 359 8.80 -0.11 23.38
C HIS A 359 7.82 -0.61 24.45
N GLY A 360 6.86 0.23 24.80
CA GLY A 360 5.93 0.06 25.93
C GLY A 360 4.48 0.31 25.53
N ALA A 361 3.72 1.02 26.36
CA ALA A 361 2.32 1.34 26.09
C ALA A 361 2.18 2.53 25.11
N THR A 362 0.95 2.80 24.68
CA THR A 362 0.64 3.82 23.66
C THR A 362 -0.05 5.03 24.30
N TYR A 363 0.72 5.88 25.01
CA TYR A 363 0.21 7.09 25.67
C TYR A 363 0.27 8.32 24.75
N LEU A 364 -0.51 8.28 23.68
CA LEU A 364 -0.57 9.36 22.69
C LEU A 364 -1.12 10.66 23.29
N GLY A 365 -2.15 10.59 24.13
CA GLY A 365 -2.75 11.76 24.77
C GLY A 365 -1.76 12.54 25.63
N LYS A 366 -1.06 11.83 26.53
CA LYS A 366 0.04 12.37 27.36
C LYS A 366 1.15 13.00 26.51
N ALA A 367 1.48 12.38 25.37
CA ALA A 367 2.50 12.90 24.46
C ALA A 367 2.07 14.21 23.80
N VAL A 368 0.84 14.28 23.28
CA VAL A 368 0.29 15.50 22.66
C VAL A 368 0.13 16.62 23.69
N GLU A 369 -0.35 16.32 24.90
CA GLU A 369 -0.47 17.32 25.98
C GLU A 369 0.89 17.94 26.34
N LYS A 370 1.92 17.11 26.52
CA LYS A 370 3.29 17.60 26.78
C LYS A 370 3.85 18.42 25.62
N LEU A 371 3.56 18.04 24.37
CA LEU A 371 3.98 18.83 23.21
C LEU A 371 3.30 20.19 23.19
N ASN A 372 1.98 20.25 23.39
CA ASN A 372 1.23 21.49 23.45
C ASN A 372 1.76 22.45 24.52
N GLN A 373 2.18 21.92 25.67
CA GLN A 373 2.72 22.72 26.77
C GLN A 373 4.14 23.25 26.51
N ASN A 374 4.98 22.48 25.82
CA ASN A 374 6.43 22.74 25.74
C ASN A 374 6.87 23.27 24.37
N GLU A 375 6.08 23.05 23.32
CA GLU A 375 6.47 23.33 21.95
C GLU A 375 5.45 24.20 21.24
N ASN A 376 5.92 25.31 20.67
CA ASN A 376 5.16 26.02 19.64
C ASN A 376 5.38 25.35 18.29
N TYR A 377 4.32 25.01 17.57
CA TYR A 377 4.39 24.40 16.25
C TYR A 377 3.18 24.79 15.39
N ASP A 378 3.37 24.80 14.07
CA ASP A 378 2.29 25.05 13.13
C ASP A 378 1.54 23.75 12.82
N ARG A 379 2.26 22.62 12.73
CA ARG A 379 1.69 21.33 12.32
C ARG A 379 2.18 20.18 13.20
N LEU A 380 1.26 19.30 13.60
CA LEU A 380 1.58 18.02 14.23
C LEU A 380 1.20 16.88 13.28
N ILE A 381 2.17 16.05 12.91
CA ILE A 381 1.95 14.80 12.18
C ILE A 381 2.25 13.65 13.13
N VAL A 382 1.22 12.87 13.46
CA VAL A 382 1.35 11.67 14.31
C VAL A 382 1.39 10.43 13.42
N ILE A 383 2.37 9.55 13.65
CA ILE A 383 2.50 8.27 12.95
C ILE A 383 2.33 7.15 13.97
N THR A 384 1.17 6.49 13.96
CA THR A 384 0.74 5.51 14.97
C THR A 384 -0.21 4.49 14.33
N ASP A 385 -0.46 3.38 15.02
CA ASP A 385 -1.58 2.48 14.73
C ASP A 385 -2.90 2.92 15.38
N GLU A 386 -2.91 4.10 16.04
CA GLU A 386 -4.04 4.76 16.71
C GLU A 386 -4.61 3.98 17.92
N GLN A 387 -3.78 3.16 18.57
CA GLN A 387 -4.22 2.32 19.70
C GLN A 387 -3.93 3.01 21.04
N ALA A 388 -4.38 4.25 21.15
CA ALA A 388 -4.16 5.08 22.32
C ALA A 388 -4.89 4.51 23.55
N HIS A 389 -4.15 4.38 24.67
CA HIS A 389 -4.68 3.98 25.97
C HIS A 389 -5.33 5.14 26.74
N ASP A 390 -5.13 6.36 26.26
CA ASP A 390 -5.56 7.60 26.88
C ASP A 390 -6.36 8.48 25.92
N THR A 391 -7.01 9.51 26.47
CA THR A 391 -7.79 10.46 25.68
C THR A 391 -6.84 11.45 25.00
N VAL A 392 -6.92 11.55 23.68
CA VAL A 392 -6.06 12.44 22.90
C VAL A 392 -6.67 13.85 22.82
N PRO A 393 -5.99 14.90 23.34
CA PRO A 393 -6.46 16.27 23.24
C PRO A 393 -6.36 16.79 21.80
N ALA A 394 -6.95 17.96 21.53
CA ALA A 394 -6.72 18.65 20.26
C ALA A 394 -5.27 19.17 20.20
N PRO A 395 -4.59 19.08 19.05
CA PRO A 395 -3.30 19.76 18.87
C PRO A 395 -3.49 21.28 18.82
N ASP A 396 -2.54 22.02 19.35
CA ASP A 396 -2.57 23.50 19.41
C ASP A 396 -2.10 24.17 18.10
N GLY A 397 -1.57 23.38 17.16
CA GLY A 397 -1.09 23.89 15.87
C GLY A 397 -2.20 24.48 15.00
N SER A 398 -1.88 25.51 14.22
CA SER A 398 -2.76 26.09 13.22
C SER A 398 -2.98 25.14 12.03
N ARG A 399 -4.18 25.10 11.43
CA ARG A 399 -4.36 24.41 10.14
C ARG A 399 -3.58 25.15 9.05
N GLY A 400 -2.33 24.73 8.83
CA GLY A 400 -1.46 25.23 7.77
C GLY A 400 -1.73 24.60 6.42
#